data_AF-A0AAV8FMN8-F1
#
_entry.id   AF-A0AAV8FMN8-F1
#
_cell.length_a   1.000
_cell.length_b   1.000
_cell.length_c   1.000
_cell.angle_alpha   90.00
_cell.angle_beta   90.00
_cell.angle_gamma   90.00
#
_symmetry.space_group_name_H-M   'P 1'
#
loop_
_entity.id
_entity.type
_entity.pdbx_description
1 polymer ?
#
loop_
_entity_poly.entity_id
_entity_poly.type
_entity_poly.pdbx_seq_one_letter_code
_entity_poly.pdbx_strand_id
1 'polypeptide(L)'
;MKRGGQLIYAGALGLKSRSLVEFFEAIPGVPKIKDGYNPAAWMLEVTSPLMEHQLGIDFADYYRKSKLFKTNKEMIDNLSKPTGDAKELTFPTKYAQSFFNQYIACLWKQNLSYWRNPQYTAVRFFYTVVISLMFGTICWKFGSRRGTQQDILNAMGSMYAAVLFIGITNATSVQPLISIERFVSYRERAAGMYSALPFAFSLVSIEFPYVLVQTFIYGTIFYGLGSFEWTVTKFLWYQFFMYFTLLYFTFFGMMTTAITPNHNVAPIISAPFYTLWNLFSGFMVARKSLPGWWRWYYWADPISWTLYGLLASQFGDLDQSILLSDGVSSTTIKIFLEVHFGFRHEFLGVVATVVVGFSVLFAVVFAFAIKYLNFQRR
;
A
#
# COMPACT_ATOMS: atom_id res chain seq x y z
N MET A 1 16.06 29.14 21.58
CA MET A 1 17.04 28.03 21.69
C MET A 1 18.14 28.28 20.68
N LYS A 2 19.39 28.02 21.05
CA LYS A 2 20.55 28.09 20.16
C LYS A 2 20.62 26.86 19.24
N ARG A 3 21.33 26.99 18.13
CA ARG A 3 21.64 25.88 17.22
C ARG A 3 22.29 24.74 18.03
N GLY A 4 21.74 23.53 17.94
CA GLY A 4 22.13 22.41 18.80
C GLY A 4 21.16 22.12 19.96
N GLY A 5 20.04 22.84 20.06
CA GLY A 5 18.97 22.54 21.02
C GLY A 5 19.20 23.06 22.44
N GLN A 6 20.19 23.94 22.64
CA GLN A 6 20.50 24.50 23.94
C GLN A 6 19.58 25.70 24.27
N LEU A 7 19.16 25.78 25.53
CA LEU A 7 18.34 26.88 26.05
C LEU A 7 19.24 28.07 26.41
N ILE A 8 18.87 29.25 25.90
CA ILE A 8 19.55 30.53 26.17
C ILE A 8 18.68 31.48 27.01
N TYR A 9 17.38 31.21 27.07
CA TYR A 9 16.41 31.93 27.89
C TYR A 9 15.16 31.05 28.03
N ALA A 10 14.64 30.94 29.25
CA ALA A 10 13.29 30.46 29.51
C ALA A 10 12.77 31.18 30.76
N GLY A 11 11.68 31.90 30.61
CA GLY A 11 11.10 32.76 31.65
C GLY A 11 9.94 33.57 31.09
N ALA A 12 9.25 34.30 31.95
CA ALA A 12 8.18 35.20 31.52
C ALA A 12 8.74 36.29 30.59
N LEU A 13 8.00 36.65 29.55
CA LEU A 13 8.40 37.75 28.67
C LEU A 13 8.23 39.12 29.35
N GLY A 14 7.25 39.23 30.26
CA GLY A 14 6.85 40.50 30.87
C GLY A 14 6.04 41.38 29.89
N LEU A 15 5.53 42.51 30.39
CA LEU A 15 4.81 43.47 29.55
C LEU A 15 5.73 44.01 28.45
N LYS A 16 5.30 43.93 27.18
CA LYS A 16 6.11 44.32 26.00
C LYS A 16 7.50 43.65 25.94
N SER A 17 7.61 42.39 26.39
CA SER A 17 8.87 41.62 26.40
C SER A 17 9.99 42.22 27.26
N ARG A 18 9.65 43.11 28.21
CA ARG A 18 10.61 43.85 29.04
C ARG A 18 11.56 42.93 29.82
N SER A 19 11.05 41.85 30.42
CA SER A 19 11.89 40.94 31.23
C SER A 19 12.89 40.16 30.38
N LEU A 20 12.54 39.84 29.14
CA LEU A 20 13.46 39.24 28.18
C LEU A 20 14.54 40.24 27.75
N VAL A 21 14.16 41.48 27.47
CA VAL A 21 15.10 42.54 27.09
C VAL A 21 16.07 42.82 28.23
N GLU A 22 15.57 43.03 29.45
CA GLU A 22 16.39 43.27 30.64
C GLU A 22 17.38 42.12 30.90
N PHE A 23 17.01 40.87 30.63
CA PHE A 23 17.90 39.73 30.79
C PHE A 23 19.10 39.77 29.84
N PHE A 24 18.87 40.06 28.55
CA PHE A 24 19.95 40.11 27.56
C PHE A 24 20.75 41.41 27.64
N GLU A 25 20.11 42.55 27.95
CA GLU A 25 20.81 43.82 28.16
C GLU A 25 21.69 43.82 29.41
N ALA A 26 21.41 42.96 30.39
CA ALA A 26 22.28 42.77 31.55
C ALA A 26 23.64 42.11 31.20
N ILE A 27 23.77 41.54 30.00
CA ILE A 27 25.01 40.91 29.54
C ILE A 27 25.93 42.01 28.98
N PRO A 28 27.16 42.16 29.53
CA PRO A 28 28.10 43.15 29.04
C PRO A 28 28.38 43.00 27.54
N GLY A 29 28.24 44.09 26.79
CA GLY A 29 28.51 44.14 25.35
C GLY A 29 27.30 43.86 24.44
N VAL A 30 26.15 43.45 24.99
CA VAL A 30 24.91 43.34 24.20
C VAL A 30 24.34 44.75 23.90
N PRO A 31 24.09 45.10 22.61
CA PRO A 31 23.49 46.38 22.24
C PRO A 31 22.08 46.51 22.80
N LYS A 32 21.77 47.65 23.41
CA LYS A 32 20.42 47.95 23.89
C LYS A 32 19.42 47.99 22.74
N ILE A 33 18.18 47.60 23.04
CA ILE A 33 17.11 47.65 22.05
C ILE A 33 16.77 49.11 21.70
N LYS A 34 16.54 49.39 20.41
CA LYS A 34 16.10 50.71 19.94
C LYS A 34 14.60 50.88 20.16
N ASP A 35 14.17 52.10 20.47
CA ASP A 35 12.75 52.40 20.62
C ASP A 35 11.99 52.11 19.31
N GLY A 36 10.81 51.51 19.43
CA GLY A 36 10.01 51.01 18.31
C GLY A 36 10.53 49.74 17.62
N TYR A 37 11.66 49.15 18.04
CA TYR A 37 12.17 47.92 17.43
C TYR A 37 11.51 46.66 18.01
N ASN A 38 11.31 45.63 17.17
CA ASN A 38 10.67 44.38 17.60
C ASN A 38 11.59 43.57 18.52
N PRO A 39 11.22 43.32 19.80
CA PRO A 39 12.06 42.56 20.74
C PRO A 39 12.40 41.14 20.30
N ALA A 40 11.50 40.48 19.54
CA ALA A 40 11.76 39.13 19.05
C ALA A 40 12.86 39.10 17.98
N ALA A 41 12.87 40.10 17.08
CA ALA A 41 13.90 40.23 16.05
C ALA A 41 15.24 40.60 16.68
N TRP A 42 15.24 41.61 17.56
CA TRP A 42 16.45 42.03 18.29
C TRP A 42 17.07 40.88 19.08
N MET A 43 16.27 40.08 19.78
CA MET A 43 16.76 38.91 20.53
C MET A 43 17.50 37.91 19.62
N LEU A 44 16.98 37.64 18.42
CA LEU A 44 17.65 36.72 17.47
C LEU A 44 18.96 37.30 16.92
N GLU A 45 19.05 38.62 16.76
CA GLU A 45 20.26 39.30 16.31
C GLU A 45 21.36 39.28 17.38
N VAL A 46 21.02 39.65 18.62
CA VAL A 46 21.99 39.72 19.74
C VAL A 46 22.38 38.34 20.25
N THR A 47 21.60 37.29 19.95
CA THR A 47 21.94 35.89 20.29
C THR A 47 22.48 35.11 19.09
N SER A 48 22.86 35.79 18.01
CA SER A 48 23.44 35.16 16.83
C SER A 48 24.84 34.58 17.12
N PRO A 49 25.28 33.53 16.39
CA PRO A 49 26.62 32.96 16.57
C PRO A 49 27.76 33.96 16.35
N LEU A 50 27.55 34.94 15.47
CA LEU A 50 28.51 36.02 15.24
C LEU A 50 28.67 36.89 16.50
N MET A 51 27.55 37.23 17.13
CA MET A 51 27.54 38.02 18.36
C MET A 51 28.17 37.26 19.53
N GLU A 52 27.91 35.96 19.66
CA GLU A 52 28.59 35.10 20.65
C GLU A 52 30.11 35.11 20.50
N HIS A 53 30.59 34.99 19.26
CA HIS A 53 32.03 35.03 18.97
C HIS A 53 32.63 36.41 19.27
N GLN A 54 31.93 37.49 18.94
CA GLN A 54 32.38 38.86 19.22
C GLN A 54 32.45 39.14 20.73
N LEU A 55 31.48 38.64 21.49
CA LEU A 55 31.43 38.82 22.94
C LEU A 55 32.31 37.82 23.70
N GLY A 56 32.74 36.73 23.07
CA GLY A 56 33.47 35.65 23.72
C GLY A 56 32.65 34.92 24.79
N ILE A 57 31.32 34.91 24.65
CA ILE A 57 30.36 34.36 25.63
C ILE A 57 29.52 33.29 24.96
N ASP A 58 29.27 32.18 25.67
CA ASP A 58 28.21 31.24 25.32
C ASP A 58 26.93 31.60 26.09
N PHE A 59 25.88 32.02 25.37
CA PHE A 59 24.61 32.40 25.99
C PHE A 59 23.94 31.23 26.73
N ALA A 60 24.18 29.99 26.31
CA ALA A 60 23.62 28.81 26.98
C ALA A 60 24.25 28.61 28.37
N ASP A 61 25.56 28.79 28.49
CA ASP A 61 26.26 28.70 29.76
C ASP A 61 25.97 29.90 30.66
N TYR A 62 25.82 31.09 30.08
CA TYR A 62 25.36 32.27 30.80
C TYR A 62 23.98 32.03 31.42
N TYR A 63 23.02 31.51 30.63
CA TYR A 63 21.69 31.16 31.11
C TYR A 63 21.76 30.15 32.26
N ARG A 64 22.55 29.07 32.12
CA ARG A 64 22.71 28.05 33.19
C ARG A 64 23.27 28.60 34.50
N LYS A 65 24.12 29.62 34.44
CA LYS A 65 24.68 30.29 35.63
C LYS A 65 23.75 31.36 36.22
N SER A 66 22.77 31.81 35.44
CA SER A 66 21.86 32.90 35.83
C SER A 66 20.96 32.54 37.01
N LYS A 67 20.51 33.57 37.73
CA LYS A 67 19.49 33.44 38.79
C LYS A 67 18.19 32.86 38.24
N LEU A 68 17.81 33.24 37.02
CA LEU A 68 16.59 32.77 36.34
C LEU A 68 16.58 31.25 36.18
N PHE A 69 17.70 30.64 35.78
CA PHE A 69 17.81 29.19 35.67
C PHE A 69 17.68 28.49 37.04
N LYS A 70 18.29 29.04 38.10
CA LYS A 70 18.16 28.50 39.46
C LYS A 70 16.70 28.53 39.94
N THR A 71 16.02 29.67 39.78
CA THR A 71 14.59 29.81 40.13
C THR A 71 13.70 28.86 39.34
N ASN A 72 13.92 28.71 38.03
CA ASN A 72 13.17 27.74 37.23
C ASN A 72 13.41 26.31 37.70
N LYS A 73 14.66 25.97 38.06
CA LYS A 73 15.00 24.63 38.55
C LYS A 73 14.34 24.34 39.91
N GLU A 74 14.33 25.31 40.83
CA GLU A 74 13.62 25.22 42.11
C GLU A 74 12.10 25.07 41.88
N MET A 75 11.53 25.84 40.96
CA MET A 75 10.12 25.72 40.59
C MET A 75 9.78 24.34 40.02
N ILE A 76 10.63 23.80 39.15
CA ILE A 76 10.47 22.44 38.60
C ILE A 76 10.58 21.39 39.72
N ASP A 77 11.55 21.50 40.62
CA ASP A 77 11.70 20.56 41.74
C ASP A 77 10.46 20.57 42.65
N ASN A 78 9.95 21.75 42.99
CA ASN A 78 8.74 21.91 43.79
C ASN A 78 7.50 21.34 43.09
N LEU A 79 7.34 21.59 41.78
CA LEU A 79 6.20 21.07 41.01
C LEU A 79 6.30 19.57 40.70
N SER A 80 7.51 19.00 40.73
CA SER A 80 7.73 17.57 40.52
C SER A 80 7.31 16.70 41.71
N LYS A 81 7.15 17.31 42.90
CA LYS A 81 6.70 16.64 44.12
C LYS A 81 5.17 16.71 44.17
N PRO A 82 4.44 15.58 44.00
CA PRO A 82 2.99 15.59 44.05
C PRO A 82 2.50 15.99 45.45
N THR A 83 1.53 16.88 45.52
CA THR A 83 0.82 17.21 46.76
C THR A 83 0.13 15.93 47.28
N GLY A 84 0.05 15.74 48.61
CA GLY A 84 -0.43 14.48 49.21
C GLY A 84 -1.81 13.99 48.75
N ASP A 85 -2.66 14.88 48.24
CA ASP A 85 -4.01 14.58 47.72
C ASP A 85 -4.10 14.48 46.18
N ALA A 86 -2.97 14.65 45.46
CA ALA A 86 -2.97 14.63 44.00
C ALA A 86 -3.10 13.19 43.46
N LYS A 87 -4.20 12.91 42.77
CA LYS A 87 -4.39 11.64 42.05
C LYS A 87 -3.55 11.61 40.78
N GLU A 88 -2.89 10.47 40.54
CA GLU A 88 -2.15 10.23 39.30
C GLU A 88 -3.09 10.31 38.08
N LEU A 89 -2.67 11.02 37.03
CA LEU A 89 -3.42 11.11 35.77
C LEU A 89 -3.27 9.80 34.99
N THR A 90 -4.14 8.82 35.27
CA THR A 90 -4.19 7.56 34.54
C THR A 90 -5.30 7.58 33.50
N PHE A 91 -4.96 7.29 32.24
CA PHE A 91 -5.94 7.08 31.18
C PHE A 91 -6.12 5.58 30.92
N PRO A 92 -7.35 5.06 30.86
CA PRO A 92 -7.59 3.62 30.67
C PRO A 92 -7.19 3.14 29.26
N THR A 93 -7.20 4.03 28.28
CA THR A 93 -6.89 3.72 26.89
C THR A 93 -5.98 4.77 26.27
N LYS A 94 -5.11 4.33 25.37
CA LYS A 94 -4.27 5.23 24.56
C LYS A 94 -5.09 6.10 23.59
N TYR A 95 -6.24 5.59 23.14
CA TYR A 95 -7.12 6.25 22.16
C TYR A 95 -8.48 6.52 22.79
N ALA A 96 -9.11 7.63 22.38
CA ALA A 96 -10.42 8.04 22.89
C ALA A 96 -11.59 7.15 22.42
N GLN A 97 -11.42 6.44 21.31
CA GLN A 97 -12.46 5.61 20.68
C GLN A 97 -12.02 4.15 20.54
N SER A 98 -13.00 3.24 20.48
CA SER A 98 -12.76 1.81 20.28
C SER A 98 -12.13 1.51 18.91
N PHE A 99 -11.54 0.34 18.75
CA PHE A 99 -10.92 -0.11 17.49
C PHE A 99 -11.91 -0.05 16.30
N PHE A 100 -13.15 -0.49 16.52
CA PHE A 100 -14.16 -0.55 15.47
C PHE A 100 -14.62 0.85 15.04
N ASN A 101 -14.80 1.77 15.99
CA ASN A 101 -15.12 3.17 15.68
C ASN A 101 -13.99 3.86 14.92
N GLN A 102 -12.73 3.58 15.29
CA GLN A 102 -11.56 4.04 14.53
C GLN A 102 -11.60 3.51 13.10
N TYR A 103 -11.90 2.22 12.91
CA TYR A 103 -11.98 1.60 11.59
C TYR A 103 -13.07 2.23 10.72
N ILE A 104 -14.27 2.43 11.26
CA ILE A 104 -15.37 3.08 10.53
C ILE A 104 -15.00 4.52 10.15
N ALA A 105 -14.41 5.29 11.08
CA ALA A 105 -13.99 6.67 10.80
C ALA A 105 -12.90 6.71 9.70
N CYS A 106 -11.93 5.80 9.76
CA CYS A 106 -10.92 5.66 8.72
C CYS A 106 -11.55 5.25 7.38
N LEU A 107 -12.48 4.30 7.36
CA LEU A 107 -13.16 3.85 6.15
C LEU A 107 -13.98 4.98 5.51
N TRP A 108 -14.69 5.77 6.32
CA TRP A 108 -15.40 6.96 5.85
C TRP A 108 -14.46 7.98 5.21
N LYS A 109 -13.32 8.25 5.87
CA LYS A 109 -12.26 9.11 5.32
C LYS A 109 -11.73 8.56 3.99
N GLN A 110 -11.43 7.26 3.93
CA GLN A 110 -10.88 6.63 2.72
C GLN A 110 -11.88 6.66 1.57
N ASN A 111 -13.16 6.42 1.84
CA ASN A 111 -14.22 6.54 0.83
C ASN A 111 -14.26 7.96 0.23
N LEU A 112 -14.22 8.98 1.08
CA LEU A 112 -14.15 10.37 0.62
C LEU A 112 -12.86 10.68 -0.17
N SER A 113 -11.72 10.14 0.26
CA SER A 113 -10.43 10.31 -0.44
C SER A 113 -10.48 9.71 -1.85
N TYR A 114 -10.97 8.48 -1.98
CA TYR A 114 -11.07 7.77 -3.26
C TYR A 114 -12.10 8.41 -4.20
N TRP A 115 -13.25 8.83 -3.65
CA TRP A 115 -14.27 9.52 -4.44
C TRP A 115 -13.80 10.89 -4.94
N ARG A 116 -13.09 11.66 -4.11
CA ARG A 116 -12.57 13.00 -4.46
C ARG A 116 -11.27 12.96 -5.25
N ASN A 117 -10.69 11.78 -5.48
CA ASN A 117 -9.49 11.59 -6.30
C ASN A 117 -9.85 10.92 -7.66
N PRO A 118 -10.43 11.69 -8.61
CA PRO A 118 -10.78 11.16 -9.93
C PRO A 118 -9.54 10.74 -10.73
N GLN A 119 -8.37 11.32 -10.47
CA GLN A 119 -7.13 10.96 -11.16
C GLN A 119 -6.72 9.51 -10.88
N TYR A 120 -7.01 8.97 -9.70
CA TYR A 120 -6.80 7.56 -9.44
C TYR A 120 -7.96 6.72 -9.99
N THR A 121 -9.18 7.02 -9.53
CA THR A 121 -10.34 6.16 -9.74
C THR A 121 -10.81 6.16 -11.20
N ALA A 122 -11.00 7.33 -11.81
CA ALA A 122 -11.53 7.43 -13.18
C ALA A 122 -10.50 6.93 -14.21
N VAL A 123 -9.22 7.26 -14.01
CA VAL A 123 -8.12 6.81 -14.89
C VAL A 123 -7.96 5.30 -14.84
N ARG A 124 -8.09 4.69 -13.65
CA ARG A 124 -8.08 3.23 -13.48
C ARG A 124 -9.19 2.55 -14.28
N PHE A 125 -10.42 3.06 -14.20
CA PHE A 125 -11.53 2.52 -15.00
C PHE A 125 -11.34 2.75 -16.51
N PHE A 126 -10.86 3.93 -16.90
CA PHE A 126 -10.57 4.24 -18.29
C PHE A 126 -9.53 3.29 -18.89
N TYR A 127 -8.38 3.10 -18.24
CA TYR A 127 -7.37 2.14 -18.70
C TYR A 127 -7.91 0.72 -18.73
N THR A 128 -8.76 0.33 -17.78
CA THR A 128 -9.39 -1.00 -17.78
C THR A 128 -10.23 -1.22 -19.04
N VAL A 129 -11.05 -0.24 -19.42
CA VAL A 129 -11.85 -0.31 -20.66
C VAL A 129 -10.93 -0.41 -21.88
N VAL A 130 -9.94 0.46 -21.99
CA VAL A 130 -8.99 0.46 -23.12
C VAL A 130 -8.26 -0.88 -23.24
N ILE A 131 -7.73 -1.40 -22.14
CA ILE A 131 -7.00 -2.68 -22.10
C ILE A 131 -7.95 -3.84 -22.46
N SER A 132 -9.18 -3.84 -21.93
CA SER A 132 -10.16 -4.89 -22.24
C SER A 132 -10.55 -4.92 -23.72
N LEU A 133 -10.71 -3.76 -24.36
CA LEU A 133 -10.98 -3.66 -25.79
C LEU A 133 -9.77 -4.09 -26.62
N MET A 134 -8.57 -3.63 -26.23
CA MET A 134 -7.32 -3.99 -26.92
C MET A 134 -7.07 -5.50 -26.88
N PHE A 135 -7.09 -6.12 -25.70
CA PHE A 135 -6.91 -7.57 -25.59
C PHE A 135 -8.09 -8.36 -26.17
N GLY A 136 -9.33 -7.87 -26.01
CA GLY A 136 -10.50 -8.52 -26.59
C GLY A 136 -10.49 -8.56 -28.12
N THR A 137 -10.01 -7.49 -28.76
CA THR A 137 -9.85 -7.41 -30.22
C THR A 137 -8.66 -8.23 -30.73
N ILE A 138 -7.53 -8.26 -30.02
CA ILE A 138 -6.38 -9.12 -30.34
C ILE A 138 -6.78 -10.60 -30.25
N CYS A 139 -7.57 -10.96 -29.24
CA CYS A 139 -7.98 -12.35 -28.96
C CYS A 139 -9.36 -12.69 -29.51
N TRP A 140 -9.76 -12.03 -30.60
CA TRP A 140 -11.09 -12.14 -31.19
C TRP A 140 -11.46 -13.59 -31.49
N LYS A 141 -12.56 -14.06 -30.91
CA LYS A 141 -13.13 -15.40 -31.10
C LYS A 141 -12.24 -16.58 -30.70
N PHE A 142 -11.21 -16.38 -29.88
CA PHE A 142 -10.36 -17.47 -29.40
C PHE A 142 -11.13 -18.51 -28.58
N GLY A 143 -12.15 -18.12 -27.81
CA GLY A 143 -12.98 -19.04 -27.02
C GLY A 143 -13.88 -19.98 -27.84
N SER A 144 -14.23 -19.59 -29.07
CA SER A 144 -15.05 -20.39 -29.98
C SER A 144 -14.25 -21.38 -30.83
N ARG A 145 -12.94 -21.15 -31.01
CA ARG A 145 -12.07 -22.04 -31.76
C ARG A 145 -11.57 -23.11 -30.82
N ARG A 146 -12.03 -24.35 -31.03
CA ARG A 146 -11.74 -25.50 -30.15
C ARG A 146 -11.36 -26.76 -30.95
N GLY A 147 -11.03 -26.61 -32.24
CA GLY A 147 -10.82 -27.77 -33.12
C GLY A 147 -9.43 -28.37 -33.01
N THR A 148 -8.43 -27.54 -32.69
CA THR A 148 -7.03 -27.96 -32.63
C THR A 148 -6.41 -27.68 -31.26
N GLN A 149 -5.35 -28.42 -30.93
CA GLN A 149 -4.50 -28.14 -29.78
C GLN A 149 -4.01 -26.68 -29.77
N GLN A 150 -3.66 -26.13 -30.94
CA GLN A 150 -3.20 -24.75 -31.06
C GLN A 150 -4.28 -23.74 -30.66
N ASP A 151 -5.55 -24.00 -30.96
CA ASP A 151 -6.64 -23.09 -30.60
C ASP A 151 -6.79 -22.98 -29.07
N ILE A 152 -6.64 -24.10 -28.36
CA ILE A 152 -6.68 -24.12 -26.88
C ILE A 152 -5.47 -23.40 -26.30
N LEU A 153 -4.27 -23.63 -26.86
CA LEU A 153 -3.07 -22.91 -26.45
C LEU A 153 -3.20 -21.40 -26.70
N ASN A 154 -3.83 -20.98 -27.80
CA ASN A 154 -4.11 -19.57 -28.08
C ASN A 154 -5.11 -18.97 -27.08
N ALA A 155 -6.18 -19.68 -26.76
CA ALA A 155 -7.17 -19.26 -25.76
C ALA A 155 -6.58 -19.20 -24.35
N MET A 156 -5.67 -20.11 -24.01
CA MET A 156 -4.95 -20.07 -22.75
C MET A 156 -3.93 -18.93 -22.71
N GLY A 157 -3.17 -18.75 -23.79
CA GLY A 157 -2.19 -17.68 -23.93
C GLY A 157 -2.83 -16.30 -23.84
N SER A 158 -4.05 -16.14 -24.37
CA SER A 158 -4.80 -14.90 -24.23
C SER A 158 -5.20 -14.63 -22.79
N MET A 159 -5.76 -15.61 -22.07
CA MET A 159 -6.09 -15.45 -20.64
C MET A 159 -4.85 -15.12 -19.81
N TYR A 160 -3.73 -15.78 -20.09
CA TYR A 160 -2.45 -15.51 -19.46
C TYR A 160 -1.96 -14.09 -19.67
N ALA A 161 -1.86 -13.64 -20.93
CA ALA A 161 -1.38 -12.31 -21.23
C ALA A 161 -2.33 -11.24 -20.66
N ALA A 162 -3.64 -11.47 -20.77
CA ALA A 162 -4.69 -10.62 -20.22
C ALA A 162 -4.53 -10.43 -18.70
N VAL A 163 -4.49 -11.52 -17.93
CA VAL A 163 -4.38 -11.53 -16.47
C VAL A 163 -3.13 -10.80 -15.98
N LEU A 164 -1.98 -11.12 -16.58
CA LEU A 164 -0.71 -10.49 -16.21
C LEU A 164 -0.72 -8.99 -16.47
N PHE A 165 -1.16 -8.60 -17.67
CA PHE A 165 -1.11 -7.20 -18.07
C PHE A 165 -2.02 -6.32 -17.20
N ILE A 166 -3.27 -6.74 -17.01
CA ILE A 166 -4.20 -5.98 -16.17
C ILE A 166 -3.79 -6.03 -14.70
N GLY A 167 -3.27 -7.18 -14.23
CA GLY A 167 -2.81 -7.38 -12.86
C GLY A 167 -1.64 -6.47 -12.50
N ILE A 168 -0.58 -6.47 -13.33
CA ILE A 168 0.59 -5.60 -13.13
C ILE A 168 0.18 -4.13 -13.19
N THR A 169 -0.69 -3.75 -14.13
CA THR A 169 -1.18 -2.36 -14.24
C THR A 169 -1.94 -1.92 -12.99
N ASN A 170 -2.79 -2.78 -12.43
CA ASN A 170 -3.48 -2.47 -11.17
C ASN A 170 -2.50 -2.32 -10.01
N ALA A 171 -1.55 -3.26 -9.89
CA ALA A 171 -0.56 -3.26 -8.83
C ALA A 171 0.36 -2.03 -8.88
N THR A 172 0.73 -1.52 -10.06
CA THR A 172 1.53 -0.29 -10.18
C THR A 172 0.69 0.97 -9.94
N SER A 173 -0.57 0.99 -10.36
CA SER A 173 -1.45 2.16 -10.18
C SER A 173 -1.73 2.50 -8.72
N VAL A 174 -1.81 1.50 -7.84
CA VAL A 174 -2.13 1.67 -6.41
C VAL A 174 -0.92 2.16 -5.59
N GLN A 175 0.31 1.91 -6.05
CA GLN A 175 1.54 2.25 -5.32
C GLN A 175 1.67 3.73 -4.92
N PRO A 176 1.49 4.72 -5.83
CA PRO A 176 1.59 6.13 -5.47
C PRO A 176 0.51 6.57 -4.48
N LEU A 177 -0.71 6.06 -4.61
CA LEU A 177 -1.82 6.37 -3.71
C LEU A 177 -1.51 5.96 -2.26
N ILE A 178 -1.07 4.71 -2.08
CA ILE A 178 -0.73 4.18 -0.75
C ILE A 178 0.46 4.92 -0.15
N SER A 179 1.42 5.34 -0.97
CA SER A 179 2.56 6.13 -0.50
C SER A 179 2.12 7.45 0.12
N ILE A 180 1.20 8.18 -0.52
CA ILE A 180 0.65 9.44 -0.02
C ILE A 180 -0.15 9.21 1.27
N GLU A 181 -1.09 8.26 1.26
CA GLU A 181 -1.93 7.94 2.44
C GLU A 181 -1.09 7.51 3.65
N ARG A 182 0.00 6.78 3.43
CA ARG A 182 0.95 6.41 4.49
C ARG A 182 1.59 7.63 5.16
N PHE A 183 2.01 8.64 4.39
CA PHE A 183 2.58 9.87 4.96
C PHE A 183 1.56 10.63 5.82
N VAL A 184 0.32 10.73 5.34
CA VAL A 184 -0.79 11.32 6.10
C VAL A 184 -1.01 10.54 7.40
N SER A 185 -1.01 9.21 7.33
CA SER A 185 -1.18 8.34 8.50
C SER A 185 -0.09 8.54 9.55
N TYR A 186 1.17 8.72 9.15
CA TYR A 186 2.24 8.97 10.11
C TYR A 186 1.98 10.25 10.93
N ARG A 187 1.50 11.32 10.29
CA ARG A 187 1.17 12.58 10.98
C ARG A 187 -0.01 12.41 11.94
N GLU A 188 -1.07 11.75 11.49
CA GLU A 188 -2.29 11.53 12.30
C GLU A 188 -2.04 10.59 13.48
N ARG A 189 -1.20 9.58 13.29
CA ARG A 189 -0.77 8.66 14.35
C ARG A 189 0.15 9.35 15.36
N ALA A 190 1.03 10.25 14.91
CA ALA A 190 1.87 11.04 15.81
C ALA A 190 1.03 11.98 16.70
N ALA A 191 -0.11 12.47 16.19
CA ALA A 191 -1.09 13.23 16.97
C ALA A 191 -2.00 12.36 17.86
N GLY A 192 -1.84 11.03 17.84
CA GLY A 192 -2.63 10.11 18.68
C GLY A 192 -4.09 9.92 18.23
N MET A 193 -4.45 10.23 16.98
CA MET A 193 -5.84 10.19 16.50
C MET A 193 -6.41 8.76 16.40
N TYR A 194 -5.63 7.80 15.92
CA TYR A 194 -6.03 6.40 15.75
C TYR A 194 -4.81 5.45 15.72
N SER A 195 -5.08 4.14 15.79
CA SER A 195 -4.08 3.08 15.70
C SER A 195 -3.79 2.62 14.26
N ALA A 196 -2.63 1.99 14.02
CA ALA A 196 -2.19 1.65 12.66
C ALA A 196 -3.11 0.65 11.93
N LEU A 197 -3.66 -0.31 12.66
CA LEU A 197 -4.41 -1.43 12.10
C LEU A 197 -5.80 -1.04 11.56
N PRO A 198 -6.64 -0.25 12.27
CA PRO A 198 -7.87 0.28 11.73
C PRO A 198 -7.67 1.05 10.42
N PHE A 199 -6.59 1.83 10.34
CA PHE A 199 -6.22 2.52 9.10
C PHE A 199 -5.86 1.54 7.97
N ALA A 200 -4.98 0.57 8.23
CA ALA A 200 -4.60 -0.41 7.21
C ALA A 200 -5.80 -1.24 6.72
N PHE A 201 -6.66 -1.70 7.63
CA PHE A 201 -7.88 -2.42 7.25
C PHE A 201 -8.84 -1.53 6.46
N SER A 202 -8.98 -0.25 6.80
CA SER A 202 -9.84 0.66 6.03
C SER A 202 -9.38 0.83 4.57
N LEU A 203 -8.06 0.84 4.34
CA LEU A 203 -7.45 0.90 3.00
C LEU A 203 -7.66 -0.39 2.20
N VAL A 204 -7.57 -1.55 2.85
CA VAL A 204 -7.89 -2.83 2.20
C VAL A 204 -9.39 -2.89 1.86
N SER A 205 -10.25 -2.48 2.80
CA SER A 205 -11.69 -2.57 2.66
C SER A 205 -12.26 -1.69 1.55
N ILE A 206 -11.70 -0.49 1.34
CA ILE A 206 -12.19 0.43 0.30
C ILE A 206 -11.91 -0.11 -1.11
N GLU A 207 -10.92 -0.99 -1.29
CA GLU A 207 -10.53 -1.51 -2.60
C GLU A 207 -11.48 -2.58 -3.13
N PHE A 208 -12.16 -3.35 -2.26
CA PHE A 208 -13.13 -4.37 -2.68
C PHE A 208 -14.22 -3.87 -3.64
N PRO A 209 -14.97 -2.78 -3.35
CA PRO A 209 -16.01 -2.31 -4.26
C PRO A 209 -15.47 -1.78 -5.60
N TYR A 210 -14.36 -1.04 -5.59
CA TYR A 210 -13.77 -0.50 -6.83
C TYR A 210 -13.21 -1.61 -7.72
N VAL A 211 -12.49 -2.56 -7.14
CA VAL A 211 -11.99 -3.75 -7.87
C VAL A 211 -13.15 -4.58 -8.40
N LEU A 212 -14.28 -4.67 -7.69
CA LEU A 212 -15.44 -5.45 -8.12
C LEU A 212 -16.04 -4.86 -9.39
N VAL A 213 -16.30 -3.55 -9.39
CA VAL A 213 -16.80 -2.83 -10.57
C VAL A 213 -15.81 -2.94 -11.72
N GLN A 214 -14.52 -2.77 -11.45
CA GLN A 214 -13.46 -2.86 -12.47
C GLN A 214 -13.43 -4.24 -13.12
N THR A 215 -13.51 -5.29 -12.31
CA THR A 215 -13.53 -6.67 -12.77
C THR A 215 -14.76 -6.91 -13.64
N PHE A 216 -15.93 -6.38 -13.26
CA PHE A 216 -17.17 -6.59 -14.01
C PHE A 216 -17.09 -5.95 -15.40
N ILE A 217 -16.55 -4.73 -15.48
CA ILE A 217 -16.31 -4.02 -16.75
C ILE A 217 -15.33 -4.81 -17.62
N TYR A 218 -14.15 -5.12 -17.07
CA TYR A 218 -13.10 -5.85 -17.79
C TYR A 218 -13.59 -7.21 -18.26
N GLY A 219 -14.19 -7.96 -17.34
CA GLY A 219 -14.61 -9.33 -17.53
C GLY A 219 -15.70 -9.42 -18.58
N THR A 220 -16.72 -8.57 -18.54
CA THR A 220 -17.81 -8.58 -19.53
C THR A 220 -17.30 -8.29 -20.94
N ILE A 221 -16.42 -7.29 -21.09
CA ILE A 221 -15.88 -6.89 -22.40
C ILE A 221 -14.96 -7.99 -22.96
N PHE A 222 -13.98 -8.44 -22.18
CA PHE A 222 -13.02 -9.45 -22.65
C PHE A 222 -13.70 -10.80 -22.89
N TYR A 223 -14.61 -11.21 -22.01
CA TYR A 223 -15.34 -12.47 -22.14
C TYR A 223 -16.21 -12.49 -23.41
N GLY A 224 -16.87 -11.37 -23.71
CA GLY A 224 -17.70 -11.23 -24.91
C GLY A 224 -16.88 -11.22 -26.21
N LEU A 225 -15.80 -10.43 -26.26
CA LEU A 225 -14.95 -10.35 -27.46
C LEU A 225 -14.16 -11.65 -27.72
N GLY A 226 -13.76 -12.34 -26.64
CA GLY A 226 -13.16 -13.66 -26.71
C GLY A 226 -14.11 -14.74 -27.21
N SER A 227 -15.43 -14.48 -27.23
CA SER A 227 -16.47 -15.45 -27.61
C SER A 227 -16.39 -16.74 -26.80
N PHE A 228 -16.20 -16.63 -25.48
CA PHE A 228 -16.30 -17.76 -24.56
C PHE A 228 -17.76 -18.23 -24.41
N GLU A 229 -17.94 -19.37 -23.75
CA GLU A 229 -19.24 -20.01 -23.66
C GLU A 229 -20.16 -19.29 -22.68
N TRP A 230 -21.28 -18.76 -23.16
CA TRP A 230 -22.21 -17.99 -22.33
C TRP A 230 -23.10 -18.90 -21.47
N THR A 231 -22.50 -19.55 -20.49
CA THR A 231 -23.21 -20.23 -19.40
C THR A 231 -23.05 -19.41 -18.13
N VAL A 232 -24.14 -19.19 -17.38
CA VAL A 232 -24.13 -18.40 -16.14
C VAL A 232 -23.04 -18.91 -15.17
N THR A 233 -22.93 -20.23 -15.01
CA THR A 233 -21.93 -20.86 -14.14
C THR A 233 -20.49 -20.56 -14.60
N LYS A 234 -20.18 -20.68 -15.90
CA LYS A 234 -18.85 -20.41 -16.45
C LYS A 234 -18.48 -18.93 -16.35
N PHE A 235 -19.44 -18.05 -16.60
CA PHE A 235 -19.25 -16.61 -16.46
C PHE A 235 -19.01 -16.18 -15.00
N LEU A 236 -19.77 -16.72 -14.05
CA LEU A 236 -19.58 -16.42 -12.63
C LEU A 236 -18.23 -16.93 -12.11
N TRP A 237 -17.79 -18.13 -12.52
CA TRP A 237 -16.45 -18.62 -12.19
C TRP A 237 -15.35 -17.74 -12.78
N TYR A 238 -15.49 -17.35 -14.04
CA TYR A 238 -14.56 -16.41 -14.68
C TYR A 238 -14.49 -15.09 -13.91
N GLN A 239 -15.63 -14.51 -13.57
CA GLN A 239 -15.71 -13.27 -12.81
C GLN A 239 -15.09 -13.41 -11.41
N PHE A 240 -15.32 -14.54 -10.73
CA PHE A 240 -14.73 -14.85 -9.43
C PHE A 240 -13.20 -14.89 -9.51
N PHE A 241 -12.64 -15.67 -10.44
CA PHE A 241 -11.19 -15.80 -10.59
C PHE A 241 -10.56 -14.46 -10.98
N MET A 242 -11.17 -13.72 -11.90
CA MET A 242 -10.68 -12.39 -12.26
C MET A 242 -10.76 -11.41 -11.10
N TYR A 243 -11.81 -11.45 -10.28
CA TYR A 243 -11.98 -10.54 -9.15
C TYR A 243 -10.89 -10.73 -8.10
N PHE A 244 -10.71 -11.98 -7.63
CA PHE A 244 -9.64 -12.26 -6.67
C PHE A 244 -8.25 -12.10 -7.26
N THR A 245 -8.11 -12.24 -8.58
CA THR A 245 -6.85 -11.94 -9.26
C THR A 245 -6.49 -10.46 -9.18
N LEU A 246 -7.42 -9.59 -9.57
CA LEU A 246 -7.20 -8.16 -9.45
C LEU A 246 -7.02 -7.73 -7.98
N LEU A 247 -7.71 -8.36 -7.03
CA LEU A 247 -7.52 -8.10 -5.60
C LEU A 247 -6.11 -8.46 -5.14
N TYR A 248 -5.62 -9.68 -5.38
CA TYR A 248 -4.28 -10.04 -4.90
C TYR A 248 -3.20 -9.19 -5.57
N PHE A 249 -3.34 -8.82 -6.85
CA PHE A 249 -2.40 -7.90 -7.50
C PHE A 249 -2.43 -6.51 -6.87
N THR A 250 -3.63 -5.99 -6.57
CA THR A 250 -3.78 -4.70 -5.90
C THR A 250 -3.15 -4.76 -4.51
N PHE A 251 -3.45 -5.78 -3.69
CA PHE A 251 -2.86 -5.95 -2.37
C PHE A 251 -1.35 -6.20 -2.41
N PHE A 252 -0.84 -6.88 -3.44
CA PHE A 252 0.60 -7.02 -3.65
C PHE A 252 1.25 -5.64 -3.90
N GLY A 253 0.64 -4.80 -4.74
CA GLY A 253 1.09 -3.42 -4.94
C GLY A 253 1.07 -2.57 -3.66
N MET A 254 0.01 -2.69 -2.85
CA MET A 254 -0.05 -2.03 -1.54
C MET A 254 1.04 -2.54 -0.59
N MET A 255 1.23 -3.85 -0.55
CA MET A 255 2.25 -4.52 0.26
C MET A 255 3.64 -4.02 -0.11
N THR A 256 4.01 -4.00 -1.39
CA THR A 256 5.34 -3.56 -1.81
C THR A 256 5.59 -2.10 -1.52
N THR A 257 4.59 -1.22 -1.64
CA THR A 257 4.70 0.17 -1.15
C THR A 257 4.87 0.22 0.36
N ALA A 258 4.16 -0.61 1.13
CA ALA A 258 4.28 -0.62 2.58
C ALA A 258 5.65 -1.07 3.07
N ILE A 259 6.33 -2.01 2.37
CA ILE A 259 7.68 -2.46 2.75
C ILE A 259 8.80 -1.53 2.27
N THR A 260 8.49 -0.59 1.36
CA THR A 260 9.51 0.27 0.74
C THR A 260 9.43 1.71 1.23
N PRO A 261 10.56 2.43 1.25
CA PRO A 261 10.58 3.82 1.69
C PRO A 261 9.91 4.77 0.69
N ASN A 262 9.90 4.44 -0.61
CA ASN A 262 9.43 5.32 -1.67
C ASN A 262 8.64 4.54 -2.74
N HIS A 263 7.58 5.15 -3.27
CA HIS A 263 6.80 4.64 -4.39
C HIS A 263 7.64 4.41 -5.67
N ASN A 264 8.79 5.07 -5.84
CA ASN A 264 9.71 4.77 -6.95
C ASN A 264 10.48 3.46 -6.76
N VAL A 265 10.65 3.01 -5.52
CA VAL A 265 11.37 1.76 -5.19
C VAL A 265 10.41 0.56 -5.20
N ALA A 266 9.13 0.78 -4.90
CA ALA A 266 8.11 -0.28 -4.89
C ALA A 266 8.03 -1.07 -6.23
N PRO A 267 7.98 -0.44 -7.42
CA PRO A 267 8.00 -1.17 -8.69
C PRO A 267 9.28 -1.98 -8.89
N ILE A 268 10.43 -1.47 -8.44
CA ILE A 268 11.73 -2.14 -8.58
C ILE A 268 11.73 -3.44 -7.78
N ILE A 269 11.15 -3.43 -6.57
CA ILE A 269 11.00 -4.65 -5.76
C ILE A 269 9.94 -5.58 -6.35
N SER A 270 8.84 -5.04 -6.90
CA SER A 270 7.78 -5.85 -7.51
C SER A 270 8.23 -6.54 -8.81
N ALA A 271 9.13 -5.95 -9.58
CA ALA A 271 9.50 -6.43 -10.93
C ALA A 271 10.04 -7.88 -10.95
N PRO A 272 10.99 -8.31 -10.09
CA PRO A 272 11.42 -9.70 -10.03
C PRO A 272 10.29 -10.69 -9.74
N PHE A 273 9.33 -10.33 -8.87
CA PHE A 273 8.18 -11.19 -8.60
C PHE A 273 7.29 -11.33 -9.81
N TYR A 274 7.02 -10.24 -10.55
CA TYR A 274 6.26 -10.33 -11.80
C TYR A 274 6.96 -11.21 -12.84
N THR A 275 8.29 -11.12 -12.96
CA THR A 275 9.06 -11.99 -13.86
C THR A 275 9.00 -13.46 -13.43
N LEU A 276 9.10 -13.75 -12.14
CA LEU A 276 9.00 -15.12 -11.65
C LEU A 276 7.59 -15.69 -11.81
N TRP A 277 6.54 -14.93 -11.49
CA TRP A 277 5.16 -15.34 -11.71
C TRP A 277 4.87 -15.54 -13.20
N ASN A 278 5.43 -14.68 -14.07
CA ASN A 278 5.32 -14.85 -15.52
C ASN A 278 5.90 -16.22 -15.97
N LEU A 279 7.13 -16.53 -15.55
CA LEU A 279 7.85 -17.73 -15.96
C LEU A 279 7.23 -19.03 -15.43
N PHE A 280 6.79 -19.04 -14.16
CA PHE A 280 6.34 -20.25 -13.47
C PHE A 280 4.81 -20.41 -13.40
N SER A 281 4.05 -19.52 -14.04
CA SER A 281 2.57 -19.58 -14.12
C SER A 281 2.01 -20.88 -14.71
N GLY A 282 2.82 -21.71 -15.36
CA GLY A 282 2.39 -22.96 -15.98
C GLY A 282 2.06 -22.85 -17.46
N PHE A 283 2.03 -21.63 -18.03
CA PHE A 283 1.85 -21.42 -19.47
C PHE A 283 3.19 -21.46 -20.22
N MET A 284 4.17 -20.63 -19.82
CA MET A 284 5.50 -20.61 -20.46
C MET A 284 6.27 -21.91 -20.24
N VAL A 285 6.23 -22.40 -19.00
CA VAL A 285 6.82 -23.69 -18.63
C VAL A 285 5.75 -24.51 -17.95
N ALA A 286 5.32 -25.60 -18.60
CA ALA A 286 4.34 -26.51 -18.04
C ALA A 286 4.83 -27.10 -16.71
N ARG A 287 3.93 -27.24 -15.73
CA ARG A 287 4.29 -27.76 -14.39
C ARG A 287 5.03 -29.11 -14.44
N LYS A 288 4.67 -29.98 -15.39
CA LYS A 288 5.24 -31.34 -15.52
C LYS A 288 6.66 -31.34 -16.07
N SER A 289 7.07 -30.32 -16.84
CA SER A 289 8.44 -30.19 -17.34
C SER A 289 9.39 -29.55 -16.33
N LEU A 290 8.88 -28.98 -15.24
CA LEU A 290 9.72 -28.42 -14.18
C LEU A 290 10.49 -29.53 -13.44
N PRO A 291 11.81 -29.34 -13.20
CA PRO A 291 12.58 -30.21 -12.33
C PRO A 291 11.93 -30.33 -10.95
N GLY A 292 12.05 -31.51 -10.32
CA GLY A 292 11.36 -31.80 -9.06
C GLY A 292 11.61 -30.77 -7.95
N TRP A 293 12.82 -30.22 -7.87
CA TRP A 293 13.21 -29.21 -6.88
C TRP A 293 12.65 -27.79 -7.15
N TRP A 294 12.16 -27.48 -8.35
CA TRP A 294 11.51 -26.19 -8.68
C TRP A 294 9.97 -26.27 -8.64
N ARG A 295 9.41 -27.47 -8.53
CA ARG A 295 7.95 -27.70 -8.60
C ARG A 295 7.17 -27.04 -7.45
N TRP A 296 7.79 -26.78 -6.30
CA TRP A 296 7.15 -26.07 -5.19
C TRP A 296 6.79 -24.62 -5.56
N TYR A 297 7.60 -23.97 -6.40
CA TYR A 297 7.39 -22.57 -6.74
C TYR A 297 6.13 -22.38 -7.58
N TYR A 298 5.82 -23.34 -8.46
CA TYR A 298 4.53 -23.37 -9.17
C TYR A 298 3.36 -23.24 -8.19
N TRP A 299 3.37 -23.98 -7.08
CA TRP A 299 2.30 -23.90 -6.08
C TRP A 299 2.32 -22.62 -5.24
N ALA A 300 3.47 -21.95 -5.15
CA ALA A 300 3.63 -20.65 -4.48
C ALA A 300 3.26 -19.46 -5.39
N ASP A 301 3.16 -19.66 -6.70
CA ASP A 301 2.83 -18.64 -7.68
C ASP A 301 1.31 -18.42 -7.76
N PRO A 302 0.78 -17.23 -7.38
CA PRO A 302 -0.64 -16.94 -7.44
C PRO A 302 -1.22 -17.00 -8.86
N ILE A 303 -0.42 -16.67 -9.90
CA ILE A 303 -0.89 -16.64 -11.29
C ILE A 303 -1.18 -18.06 -11.78
N SER A 304 -0.39 -19.03 -11.33
CA SER A 304 -0.61 -20.44 -11.68
C SER A 304 -2.00 -20.93 -11.30
N TRP A 305 -2.49 -20.50 -10.12
CA TRP A 305 -3.81 -20.84 -9.60
C TRP A 305 -4.93 -20.10 -10.34
N THR A 306 -4.71 -18.83 -10.69
CA THR A 306 -5.66 -18.11 -11.55
C THR A 306 -5.82 -18.78 -12.90
N LEU A 307 -4.71 -19.14 -13.56
CA LEU A 307 -4.76 -19.81 -14.86
C LEU A 307 -5.41 -21.18 -14.76
N TYR A 308 -5.07 -21.96 -13.73
CA TYR A 308 -5.74 -23.22 -13.45
C TYR A 308 -7.24 -22.98 -13.36
N GLY A 309 -7.69 -22.04 -12.52
CA GLY A 309 -9.10 -21.77 -12.28
C GLY A 309 -9.84 -21.34 -13.52
N LEU A 310 -9.28 -20.39 -14.28
CA LEU A 310 -9.86 -19.92 -15.54
C LEU A 310 -9.99 -21.07 -16.54
N LEU A 311 -8.93 -21.83 -16.78
CA LEU A 311 -8.94 -22.89 -17.80
C LEU A 311 -9.80 -24.08 -17.40
N ALA A 312 -9.71 -24.52 -16.14
CA ALA A 312 -10.54 -25.59 -15.63
C ALA A 312 -12.02 -25.20 -15.66
N SER A 313 -12.36 -23.93 -15.40
CA SER A 313 -13.76 -23.45 -15.46
C SER A 313 -14.32 -23.37 -16.88
N GLN A 314 -13.51 -23.00 -17.87
CA GLN A 314 -13.97 -22.76 -19.25
C GLN A 314 -13.94 -24.02 -20.11
N PHE A 315 -12.90 -24.84 -19.93
CA PHE A 315 -12.57 -25.96 -20.82
C PHE A 315 -12.51 -27.32 -20.11
N GLY A 316 -12.49 -27.36 -18.78
CA GLY A 316 -12.28 -28.60 -18.01
C GLY A 316 -13.48 -29.56 -18.01
N ASP A 317 -14.65 -29.09 -18.40
CA ASP A 317 -15.92 -29.83 -18.47
C ASP A 317 -16.29 -30.25 -19.90
N LEU A 318 -15.48 -29.91 -20.91
CA LEU A 318 -15.78 -30.16 -22.31
C LEU A 318 -15.21 -31.50 -22.78
N ASP A 319 -16.11 -32.39 -23.22
CA ASP A 319 -15.76 -33.68 -23.82
C ASP A 319 -15.49 -33.62 -25.33
N GLN A 320 -15.33 -32.41 -25.88
CA GLN A 320 -15.06 -32.20 -27.30
C GLN A 320 -13.67 -32.76 -27.68
N SER A 321 -13.60 -33.42 -28.85
CA SER A 321 -12.34 -33.94 -29.38
C SER A 321 -11.53 -32.84 -30.06
N ILE A 322 -10.21 -32.87 -29.85
CA ILE A 322 -9.23 -31.99 -30.46
C ILE A 322 -8.21 -32.78 -31.23
N LEU A 323 -7.76 -32.22 -32.35
CA LEU A 323 -6.62 -32.73 -33.10
C LEU A 323 -5.33 -32.28 -32.41
N LEU A 324 -4.45 -33.24 -32.09
CA LEU A 324 -3.11 -32.97 -31.56
C LEU A 324 -2.22 -32.33 -32.64
N SER A 325 -1.08 -31.80 -32.22
CA SER A 325 -0.04 -31.22 -33.11
C SER A 325 0.40 -32.13 -34.26
N ASP A 326 0.23 -33.45 -34.10
CA ASP A 326 0.66 -34.47 -35.06
C ASP A 326 -0.37 -34.66 -36.19
N GLY A 327 -1.55 -34.02 -36.11
CA GLY A 327 -2.60 -34.04 -37.13
C GLY A 327 -3.36 -35.37 -37.26
N VAL A 328 -2.93 -36.43 -36.58
CA VAL A 328 -3.48 -37.79 -36.70
C VAL A 328 -4.19 -38.26 -35.42
N SER A 329 -3.64 -37.92 -34.25
CA SER A 329 -4.20 -38.31 -32.96
C SER A 329 -5.25 -37.29 -32.51
N SER A 330 -6.39 -37.78 -32.02
CA SER A 330 -7.41 -36.96 -31.36
C SER A 330 -7.50 -37.33 -29.88
N THR A 331 -7.61 -36.32 -29.02
CA THR A 331 -7.89 -36.50 -27.58
C THR A 331 -8.98 -35.53 -27.17
N THR A 332 -9.59 -35.77 -26.02
CA THR A 332 -10.56 -34.84 -25.44
C THR A 332 -9.85 -33.66 -24.79
N ILE A 333 -10.45 -32.45 -24.84
CA ILE A 333 -9.92 -31.24 -24.17
C ILE A 333 -9.59 -31.50 -22.70
N LYS A 334 -10.50 -32.17 -21.98
CA LYS A 334 -10.32 -32.59 -20.60
C LYS A 334 -9.04 -33.41 -20.38
N ILE A 335 -8.81 -34.42 -21.23
CA ILE A 335 -7.62 -35.30 -21.13
C ILE A 335 -6.36 -34.51 -21.47
N PHE A 336 -6.40 -33.63 -22.48
CA PHE A 336 -5.27 -32.78 -22.82
C PHE A 336 -4.86 -31.86 -21.65
N LEU A 337 -5.83 -31.21 -21.01
CA LEU A 337 -5.59 -30.34 -19.85
C LEU A 337 -5.03 -31.11 -18.65
N GLU A 338 -5.48 -32.35 -18.42
CA GLU A 338 -4.96 -33.18 -17.32
C GLU A 338 -3.57 -33.77 -17.62
N VAL A 339 -3.34 -34.23 -18.85
CA VAL A 339 -2.07 -34.88 -19.24
C VAL A 339 -0.97 -33.85 -19.44
N HIS A 340 -1.26 -32.68 -20.02
CA HIS A 340 -0.24 -31.68 -20.30
C HIS A 340 -0.03 -30.72 -19.11
N PHE A 341 -1.11 -30.15 -18.57
CA PHE A 341 -1.04 -29.15 -17.49
C PHE A 341 -1.33 -29.73 -16.10
N GLY A 342 -2.06 -30.84 -16.03
CA GLY A 342 -2.52 -31.43 -14.78
C GLY A 342 -3.63 -30.63 -14.11
N PHE A 343 -4.48 -30.00 -14.93
CA PHE A 343 -5.69 -29.32 -14.51
C PHE A 343 -6.84 -30.31 -14.43
N ARG A 344 -7.55 -30.30 -13.30
CA ARG A 344 -8.70 -31.15 -12.99
C ARG A 344 -9.86 -30.26 -12.58
N HIS A 345 -10.99 -30.41 -13.27
CA HIS A 345 -12.19 -29.62 -12.97
C HIS A 345 -12.70 -29.85 -11.54
N GLU A 346 -12.55 -31.06 -10.99
CA GLU A 346 -12.95 -31.39 -9.61
C GLU A 346 -12.18 -30.61 -8.54
N PHE A 347 -10.98 -30.11 -8.87
CA PHE A 347 -10.15 -29.36 -7.92
C PHE A 347 -10.47 -27.87 -7.87
N LEU A 348 -11.45 -27.41 -8.64
CA LEU A 348 -11.73 -26.00 -8.87
C LEU A 348 -12.11 -25.24 -7.59
N GLY A 349 -12.79 -25.89 -6.64
CA GLY A 349 -13.09 -25.31 -5.32
C GLY A 349 -11.84 -25.09 -4.45
N VAL A 350 -10.84 -25.97 -4.54
CA VAL A 350 -9.56 -25.81 -3.84
C VAL A 350 -8.78 -24.66 -4.46
N VAL A 351 -8.72 -24.60 -5.80
CA VAL A 351 -8.09 -23.50 -6.53
C VAL A 351 -8.70 -22.16 -6.14
N ALA A 352 -10.02 -22.07 -6.08
CA ALA A 352 -10.74 -20.88 -5.64
C ALA A 352 -10.30 -20.44 -4.22
N THR A 353 -10.22 -21.39 -3.29
CA THR A 353 -9.80 -21.14 -1.90
C THR A 353 -8.35 -20.62 -1.82
N VAL A 354 -7.45 -21.17 -2.64
CA VAL A 354 -6.05 -20.75 -2.67
C VAL A 354 -5.89 -19.32 -3.21
N VAL A 355 -6.60 -18.95 -4.28
CA VAL A 355 -6.56 -17.57 -4.82
C VAL A 355 -7.08 -16.54 -3.80
N VAL A 356 -8.13 -16.89 -3.05
CA VAL A 356 -8.61 -16.08 -1.91
C VAL A 356 -7.52 -16.00 -0.82
N GLY A 357 -6.86 -17.11 -0.53
CA GLY A 357 -5.75 -17.19 0.43
C GLY A 357 -4.61 -16.21 0.11
N PHE A 358 -4.20 -16.10 -1.16
CA PHE A 358 -3.17 -15.13 -1.59
C PHE A 358 -3.63 -13.68 -1.39
N SER A 359 -4.89 -13.37 -1.72
CA SER A 359 -5.46 -12.04 -1.46
C SER A 359 -5.38 -11.68 0.02
N VAL A 360 -5.79 -12.60 0.90
CA VAL A 360 -5.75 -12.40 2.36
C VAL A 360 -4.31 -12.28 2.85
N LEU A 361 -3.40 -13.12 2.36
CA LEU A 361 -1.99 -13.10 2.74
C LEU A 361 -1.36 -11.72 2.46
N PHE A 362 -1.50 -11.20 1.24
CA PHE A 362 -0.94 -9.88 0.89
C PHE A 362 -1.58 -8.73 1.69
N ALA A 363 -2.89 -8.78 1.94
CA ALA A 363 -3.57 -7.79 2.78
C ALA A 363 -3.08 -7.81 4.23
N VAL A 364 -2.84 -9.00 4.80
CA VAL A 364 -2.31 -9.17 6.16
C VAL A 364 -0.87 -8.66 6.25
N VAL A 365 -0.01 -9.02 5.30
CA VAL A 365 1.37 -8.54 5.27
C VAL A 365 1.41 -7.02 5.13
N PHE A 366 0.55 -6.44 4.27
CA PHE A 366 0.38 -4.99 4.16
C PHE A 366 0.01 -4.34 5.50
N ALA A 367 -0.98 -4.88 6.22
CA ALA A 367 -1.43 -4.32 7.49
C ALA A 367 -0.34 -4.34 8.57
N PHE A 368 0.42 -5.44 8.66
CA PHE A 368 1.53 -5.54 9.59
C PHE A 368 2.73 -4.67 9.19
N ALA A 369 3.02 -4.55 7.89
CA ALA A 369 4.05 -3.65 7.39
C ALA A 369 3.77 -2.19 7.79
N ILE A 370 2.53 -1.71 7.60
CA ILE A 370 2.12 -0.35 8.01
C ILE A 370 2.19 -0.15 9.54
N LYS A 371 1.97 -1.20 10.32
CA LYS A 371 2.06 -1.14 11.78
C LYS A 371 3.49 -1.01 12.27
N TYR A 372 4.40 -1.85 11.75
CA TYR A 372 5.75 -2.03 12.31
C TYR A 372 6.85 -1.26 11.56
N LEU A 373 6.72 -1.05 10.25
CA LEU A 373 7.72 -0.31 9.48
C LEU A 373 7.42 1.19 9.54
N ASN A 374 8.47 1.97 9.79
CA ASN A 374 8.41 3.43 9.76
C ASN A 374 9.53 3.97 8.86
N PHE A 375 9.14 4.70 7.82
CA PHE A 375 10.04 5.29 6.84
C PHE A 375 10.12 6.83 6.91
N GLN A 376 9.62 7.45 7.99
CA GLN A 376 9.81 8.89 8.20
C GLN A 376 11.31 9.20 8.34
N ARG A 377 11.84 10.05 7.47
CA ARG A 377 13.11 10.74 7.71
C ARG A 377 12.82 11.97 8.57
N ARG A 378 13.51 12.09 9.71
CA ARG A 378 13.47 13.28 10.58
C ARG A 378 14.17 14.45 9.94
#